data_AF-A0A7C7JIM4-F1
#
_entry.id   AF-A0A7C7JIM4-F1
#
_cell.length_a   1.000
_cell.length_b   1.000
_cell.length_c   1.000
_cell.angle_alpha   90.00
_cell.angle_beta   90.00
_cell.angle_gamma   90.00
#
_symmetry.space_group_name_H-M   'P 1'
#
loop_
_entity.id
_entity.type
_entity.pdbx_description
1 polymer ?
#
loop_
_entity_poly.entity_id
_entity_poly.type
_entity_poly.pdbx_seq_one_letter_code
_entity_poly.pdbx_strand_id
1 'polypeptide(L)'
;GNNVVVGAGAKILGPITVGDGARIGSNAVVVKNIPDNVSVVGVPGRIVRQSVDEQQEHRLELAKKMGFDAYGTAQDMSDPVAQAVNAMLDHIHAMDDKMEKMCAVIKRLSVDLPDVDLGPCAFQLTEDALREDVLPDMSAISSPPEKE
;
A
#
# COMPACT_ATOMS: atom_id res chain seq x y z
N GLY A 1 6.26 -0.85 -28.80
CA GLY A 1 5.25 0.19 -29.01
C GLY A 1 5.84 1.56 -28.74
N ASN A 2 4.99 2.58 -28.76
CA ASN A 2 5.24 3.97 -28.39
C ASN A 2 4.86 4.22 -26.93
N ASN A 3 5.44 5.26 -26.31
CA ASN A 3 5.15 5.65 -24.92
C ASN A 3 5.33 4.52 -23.89
N VAL A 4 6.35 3.67 -24.10
CA VAL A 4 6.67 2.56 -23.19
C VAL A 4 7.60 3.06 -22.09
N VAL A 5 7.29 2.74 -20.84
CA VAL A 5 8.15 3.04 -19.69
C VAL A 5 8.83 1.76 -19.24
N VAL A 6 10.16 1.78 -19.13
CA VAL A 6 10.95 0.65 -18.64
C VAL A 6 11.72 1.05 -17.39
N GLY A 7 11.40 0.41 -16.27
CA GLY A 7 12.04 0.62 -14.99
C GLY A 7 13.47 0.10 -14.94
N ALA A 8 14.26 0.64 -14.02
CA ALA A 8 15.66 0.29 -13.87
C ALA A 8 15.83 -1.20 -13.52
N GLY A 9 16.80 -1.86 -14.16
CA GLY A 9 17.12 -3.27 -13.91
C GLY A 9 16.11 -4.29 -14.46
N ALA A 10 15.08 -3.85 -15.20
CA ALA A 10 14.18 -4.77 -15.89
C ALA A 10 14.93 -5.64 -16.91
N LYS A 11 14.56 -6.92 -17.03
CA LYS A 11 15.10 -7.87 -18.00
C LYS A 11 13.97 -8.36 -18.90
N ILE A 12 14.11 -8.10 -20.19
CA ILE A 12 13.16 -8.45 -21.25
C ILE A 12 13.83 -9.56 -22.05
N LEU A 13 13.32 -10.80 -21.95
CA LEU A 13 13.97 -11.98 -22.48
C LEU A 13 13.22 -12.55 -23.69
N GLY A 14 13.93 -12.67 -24.81
CA GLY A 14 13.45 -13.31 -26.03
C GLY A 14 12.80 -12.34 -27.03
N PRO A 15 12.26 -12.86 -28.14
CA PRO A 15 11.57 -12.07 -29.16
C PRO A 15 10.16 -11.70 -28.67
N ILE A 16 10.08 -10.76 -27.73
CA ILE A 16 8.82 -10.31 -27.14
C ILE A 16 8.43 -8.91 -27.59
N THR A 17 7.15 -8.74 -27.88
CA THR A 17 6.53 -7.48 -28.25
C THR A 17 5.99 -6.79 -27.00
N VAL A 18 6.34 -5.52 -26.86
CA VAL A 18 5.80 -4.62 -25.84
C VAL A 18 4.84 -3.65 -26.50
N GLY A 19 3.58 -3.67 -26.06
CA GLY A 19 2.51 -2.81 -26.54
C GLY A 19 2.72 -1.33 -26.28
N ASP A 20 1.89 -0.50 -26.88
CA ASP A 20 1.87 0.95 -26.70
C ASP A 20 1.43 1.32 -25.27
N GLY A 21 2.05 2.31 -24.65
CA GLY A 21 1.71 2.73 -23.29
C GLY A 21 2.04 1.73 -22.19
N ALA A 22 2.72 0.62 -22.51
CA ALA A 22 3.08 -0.41 -21.53
C ALA A 22 4.13 0.10 -20.53
N ARG A 23 4.02 -0.35 -19.27
CA ARG A 23 4.94 0.01 -18.18
C ARG A 23 5.58 -1.24 -17.61
N ILE A 24 6.91 -1.32 -17.63
CA ILE A 24 7.67 -2.42 -17.04
C ILE A 24 8.29 -1.92 -15.74
N GLY A 25 7.97 -2.57 -14.62
CA GLY A 25 8.49 -2.22 -13.31
C GLY A 25 9.99 -2.50 -13.17
N SER A 26 10.62 -1.82 -12.22
CA SER A 26 12.03 -2.03 -11.88
C SER A 26 12.28 -3.49 -11.48
N ASN A 27 13.42 -4.04 -11.92
CA ASN A 27 13.82 -5.44 -11.69
C ASN A 27 12.82 -6.51 -12.17
N ALA A 28 11.83 -6.16 -13.01
CA ALA A 28 10.87 -7.12 -13.55
C ALA A 28 11.54 -8.03 -14.60
N VAL A 29 11.15 -9.31 -14.64
CA VAL A 29 11.65 -10.27 -15.64
C VAL A 29 10.53 -10.66 -16.60
N VAL A 30 10.53 -10.09 -17.80
CA VAL A 30 9.47 -10.29 -18.79
C VAL A 30 9.84 -11.43 -19.73
N VAL A 31 8.97 -12.45 -19.78
CA VAL A 31 9.14 -13.67 -20.60
C VAL A 31 7.98 -13.91 -21.57
N LYS A 32 7.02 -12.99 -21.65
CA LYS A 32 5.82 -13.07 -22.51
C LYS A 32 5.54 -11.70 -23.14
N ASN A 33 4.82 -11.72 -24.27
CA ASN A 33 4.34 -10.50 -24.92
C ASN A 33 3.45 -9.69 -23.99
N ILE A 34 3.62 -8.36 -24.05
CA ILE A 34 2.91 -7.41 -23.20
C ILE A 34 1.91 -6.63 -24.06
N PRO A 35 0.60 -6.66 -23.73
CA PRO A 35 -0.42 -5.89 -24.44
C PRO A 35 -0.30 -4.39 -24.19
N ASP A 36 -1.09 -3.60 -24.91
CA ASP A 36 -1.12 -2.14 -24.77
C ASP A 36 -1.68 -1.72 -23.41
N ASN A 37 -1.21 -0.58 -22.88
CA ASN A 37 -1.67 0.07 -21.65
C ASN A 37 -1.68 -0.81 -20.39
N VAL A 38 -0.79 -1.80 -20.28
CA VAL A 38 -0.65 -2.61 -19.06
C VAL A 38 0.65 -2.36 -18.31
N SER A 39 0.64 -2.66 -17.01
CA SER A 39 1.82 -2.63 -16.16
C SER A 39 2.29 -4.05 -15.82
N VAL A 40 3.60 -4.28 -15.84
CA VAL A 40 4.22 -5.59 -15.60
C VAL A 40 5.24 -5.47 -14.48
N VAL A 41 5.13 -6.31 -13.45
CA VAL A 41 6.02 -6.27 -12.28
C VAL A 41 6.42 -7.66 -11.81
N GLY A 42 7.52 -7.75 -11.07
CA GLY A 42 7.97 -8.97 -10.40
C GLY A 42 8.84 -9.92 -11.25
N VAL A 43 9.25 -11.01 -10.61
CA VAL A 43 10.07 -12.08 -11.19
C VAL A 43 9.41 -13.43 -10.85
N PRO A 44 8.84 -14.16 -11.83
CA PRO A 44 8.62 -13.75 -13.23
C PRO A 44 7.59 -12.62 -13.34
N GLY A 45 7.72 -11.80 -14.38
CA GLY A 45 6.87 -10.63 -14.63
C GLY A 45 5.42 -11.01 -14.85
N ARG A 46 4.53 -10.41 -14.05
CA ARG A 46 3.07 -10.61 -14.13
C ARG A 46 2.40 -9.30 -14.53
N ILE A 47 1.40 -9.41 -15.39
CA ILE A 47 0.57 -8.29 -15.80
C ILE A 47 -0.35 -7.93 -14.63
N VAL A 48 -0.26 -6.70 -14.15
CA VAL A 48 -1.19 -6.12 -13.19
C VAL A 48 -2.20 -5.31 -13.98
N ARG A 49 -3.46 -5.73 -13.93
CA ARG A 49 -4.58 -4.98 -14.52
C ARG A 49 -4.96 -3.88 -13.54
N GLN A 50 -5.01 -2.65 -14.03
CA GLN A 50 -5.74 -1.59 -13.33
C GLN A 50 -7.23 -1.86 -13.55
N SER A 51 -7.99 -2.08 -12.48
CA SER A 51 -9.44 -1.92 -12.54
C SER A 51 -9.69 -0.44 -12.76
N VAL A 52 -10.16 -0.09 -13.96
CA VAL A 52 -10.54 1.28 -14.29
C VAL A 52 -11.88 1.55 -13.61
N ASP A 53 -11.85 1.77 -12.30
CA ASP A 53 -13.03 2.20 -11.56
C ASP A 53 -13.23 3.71 -11.77
N GLU A 54 -14.46 4.18 -11.81
CA GLU A 54 -14.84 5.59 -12.00
C GLU A 54 -14.13 6.54 -10.99
N GLN A 55 -13.74 6.00 -9.83
CA GLN A 55 -12.95 6.71 -8.82
C GLN A 55 -11.51 7.07 -9.26
N GLN A 56 -10.97 6.36 -10.25
CA GLN A 56 -9.61 6.56 -10.76
C GLN A 56 -9.53 7.80 -11.65
N GLU A 57 -10.56 8.08 -12.45
CA GLU A 57 -10.63 9.29 -13.28
C GLU A 57 -10.65 10.57 -12.43
N HIS A 58 -11.45 10.60 -11.35
CA HIS A 58 -11.49 11.73 -10.43
C HIS A 58 -10.15 11.94 -9.71
N ARG A 59 -9.47 10.85 -9.36
CA ARG A 59 -8.13 10.88 -8.74
C ARG A 59 -7.06 11.36 -9.72
N LEU A 60 -7.20 11.01 -11.00
CA LEU A 60 -6.33 11.47 -12.10
C LEU A 60 -6.49 12.95 -12.41
N GLU A 61 -7.71 13.45 -12.39
CA GLU A 61 -7.99 14.88 -12.54
C GLU A 61 -7.41 15.70 -11.38
N LEU A 62 -7.50 15.18 -10.16
CA LEU A 62 -6.90 15.81 -8.98
C LEU A 62 -5.36 15.84 -9.08
N ALA A 63 -4.72 14.75 -9.51
CA ALA A 63 -3.28 14.67 -9.72
C ALA A 63 -2.79 15.62 -10.84
N LYS A 64 -3.55 15.73 -11.95
CA LYS A 64 -3.27 16.70 -13.01
C LYS A 64 -3.33 18.14 -12.50
N LYS A 65 -4.29 18.48 -11.63
CA LYS A 65 -4.38 19.81 -11.00
C LYS A 65 -3.20 20.11 -10.06
N MET A 66 -2.62 19.09 -9.43
CA MET A 66 -1.46 19.21 -8.53
C MET A 66 -0.10 19.30 -9.28
N GLY A 67 -0.07 19.10 -10.60
CA GLY A 67 1.09 19.41 -11.44
C GLY A 67 2.29 18.48 -11.30
N PHE A 68 2.11 17.25 -10.79
CA PHE A 68 3.18 16.29 -10.61
C PHE A 68 2.90 15.00 -11.40
N ASP A 69 3.50 14.88 -12.59
CA ASP A 69 3.43 13.68 -13.43
C ASP A 69 4.74 12.89 -13.30
N ALA A 70 4.78 11.97 -12.34
CA ALA A 70 5.96 11.14 -12.12
C ALA A 70 6.06 10.06 -13.20
N TYR A 71 6.96 10.28 -14.15
CA TYR A 71 7.34 9.30 -15.17
C TYR A 71 7.92 8.05 -14.46
N GLY A 72 7.12 7.00 -14.27
CA GLY A 72 7.60 5.75 -13.68
C GLY A 72 6.72 5.14 -12.61
N THR A 73 5.71 5.85 -12.12
CA THR A 73 4.68 5.21 -11.30
C THR A 73 3.67 4.51 -12.23
N ALA A 74 3.49 3.21 -12.06
CA ALA A 74 2.17 2.67 -12.34
C ALA A 74 1.24 3.39 -11.35
N GLN A 75 0.14 3.98 -11.81
CA GLN A 75 -0.79 4.73 -10.98
C GLN A 75 -1.53 3.86 -9.94
N ASP A 76 -1.13 2.61 -9.80
CA ASP A 76 -1.50 1.79 -8.67
C ASP A 76 -0.42 0.74 -8.42
N MET A 77 0.48 1.06 -7.51
CA MET A 77 1.16 0.06 -6.71
C MET A 77 0.76 0.38 -5.27
N SER A 78 -0.52 0.15 -4.97
CA SER A 78 -1.06 0.28 -3.62
C SER A 78 -0.28 -0.67 -2.72
N ASP A 79 0.39 -0.08 -1.74
CA ASP A 79 1.04 -0.82 -0.66
C ASP A 79 0.01 -1.79 -0.05
N PRO A 80 0.33 -3.10 0.11
CA PRO A 80 -0.58 -4.05 0.75
C PRO A 80 -1.06 -3.58 2.13
N VAL A 81 -0.27 -2.78 2.84
CA VAL A 81 -0.70 -2.15 4.10
C VAL A 81 -1.75 -1.06 3.84
N ALA A 82 -1.53 -0.18 2.86
CA ALA A 82 -2.52 0.82 2.48
C ALA A 82 -3.84 0.19 2.00
N GLN A 83 -3.77 -0.93 1.29
CA GLN A 83 -4.97 -1.69 0.89
C GLN A 83 -5.72 -2.23 2.11
N ALA A 84 -5.01 -2.76 3.10
CA ALA A 84 -5.61 -3.24 4.34
C ALA A 84 -6.24 -2.10 5.14
N VAL A 85 -5.59 -0.94 5.24
CA VAL A 85 -6.12 0.25 5.92
C VAL A 85 -7.39 0.75 5.22
N ASN A 86 -7.38 0.88 3.89
CA ASN A 86 -8.56 1.31 3.14
C ASN A 86 -9.72 0.31 3.29
N ALA A 87 -9.44 -0.99 3.22
CA ALA A 87 -10.46 -2.02 3.45
C ALA A 87 -11.05 -1.97 4.87
N MET A 88 -10.23 -1.64 5.88
CA MET A 88 -10.71 -1.42 7.24
C MET A 88 -11.61 -0.17 7.32
N LEU A 89 -11.21 0.95 6.70
CA LEU A 89 -11.99 2.19 6.69
C LEU A 89 -13.36 2.00 6.01
N ASP A 90 -13.40 1.32 4.87
CA ASP A 90 -14.65 1.00 4.17
C ASP A 90 -15.57 0.12 5.03
N HIS A 91 -14.98 -0.84 5.76
CA HIS A 91 -15.73 -1.70 6.67
C HIS A 91 -16.32 -0.92 7.85
N ILE A 92 -15.56 0.01 8.43
CA ILE A 92 -16.01 0.87 9.53
C ILE A 92 -17.21 1.71 9.10
N HIS A 93 -17.13 2.39 7.95
CA HIS A 93 -18.26 3.17 7.43
C HIS A 93 -19.50 2.31 7.20
N ALA A 94 -19.32 1.11 6.64
CA ALA A 94 -20.44 0.18 6.44
C ALA A 94 -21.04 -0.36 7.75
N MET A 95 -20.25 -0.42 8.83
CA MET A 95 -20.74 -0.76 10.17
C MET A 95 -21.50 0.41 10.79
N ASP A 96 -21.00 1.64 10.68
CA ASP A 96 -21.64 2.85 11.20
C ASP A 96 -23.04 3.03 10.58
N ASP A 97 -23.15 2.89 9.25
CA ASP A 97 -24.44 2.96 8.54
C ASP A 97 -25.46 1.92 9.04
N LYS A 98 -24.99 0.72 9.37
CA LYS A 98 -25.85 -0.35 9.90
C LYS A 98 -26.25 -0.07 11.35
N MET A 99 -25.32 0.43 12.15
CA MET A 99 -25.58 0.83 13.53
C MET A 99 -26.59 1.96 13.59
N GLU A 100 -26.48 2.97 12.72
CA GLU A 100 -27.44 4.07 12.67
C GLU A 100 -28.86 3.57 12.32
N LYS A 101 -28.98 2.68 11.32
CA LYS A 101 -30.25 2.03 10.97
C LYS A 101 -30.81 1.20 12.12
N MET A 102 -29.95 0.48 12.84
CA MET A 102 -30.35 -0.31 14.00
C MET A 102 -30.84 0.58 15.14
N CYS A 103 -30.07 1.61 15.50
CA CYS A 103 -30.45 2.60 16.51
C CYS A 103 -31.77 3.31 16.15
N ALA A 104 -32.02 3.60 14.87
CA ALA A 104 -33.29 4.16 14.41
C ALA A 104 -34.48 3.20 14.65
N VAL A 105 -34.30 1.89 14.47
CA VAL A 105 -35.33 0.88 14.77
C VAL A 105 -35.53 0.73 16.28
N ILE A 106 -34.46 0.72 17.06
CA ILE A 106 -34.52 0.57 18.53
C ILE A 106 -35.19 1.80 19.18
N LYS A 107 -34.91 3.02 18.70
CA LYS A 107 -35.61 4.25 19.14
C LYS A 107 -37.12 4.17 18.91
N ARG A 108 -37.58 3.51 17.84
CA ARG A 108 -39.02 3.29 17.58
C ARG A 108 -39.66 2.26 18.53
N LEU A 109 -38.85 1.43 19.18
CA LEU A 109 -39.28 0.44 20.18
C LEU A 109 -39.20 0.98 21.62
N SER A 110 -38.97 2.29 21.79
CA SER A 110 -38.93 2.98 23.09
C SER A 110 -37.85 2.51 24.06
N VAL A 111 -36.68 2.12 23.53
CA VAL A 111 -35.49 1.83 24.34
C VAL A 111 -34.50 2.99 24.15
N ASP A 112 -34.25 3.74 25.22
CA ASP A 112 -33.19 4.76 25.23
C ASP A 112 -31.83 4.07 25.40
N LEU A 113 -30.99 4.13 24.36
CA LEU A 113 -29.58 3.74 24.47
C LEU A 113 -28.77 4.94 24.96
N PRO A 114 -27.87 4.74 25.94
CA PRO A 114 -26.90 5.77 26.32
C PRO A 114 -26.00 6.09 25.13
N ASP A 115 -25.69 7.37 24.95
CA ASP A 115 -24.79 7.83 23.90
C ASP A 115 -23.37 7.31 24.21
N VAL A 116 -22.80 6.55 23.28
CA VAL A 116 -21.45 6.00 23.42
C VAL A 116 -20.52 6.94 22.67
N ASP A 117 -19.93 7.89 23.38
CA ASP A 117 -18.87 8.75 22.85
C ASP A 117 -17.56 7.95 22.85
N LEU A 118 -17.08 7.58 21.66
CA LEU A 118 -15.78 6.89 21.50
C LEU A 118 -14.60 7.86 21.61
N GLY A 119 -14.83 9.17 21.74
CA GLY A 119 -13.80 10.19 21.69
C GLY A 119 -13.10 10.26 20.33
N PRO A 120 -12.18 11.21 20.13
CA PRO A 120 -11.38 11.26 18.93
C PRO A 120 -10.44 10.04 18.85
N CYS A 121 -10.38 9.39 17.68
CA CYS A 121 -9.34 8.40 17.34
C CYS A 121 -7.96 9.06 17.34
N ALA A 122 -7.38 9.26 18.52
CA ALA A 122 -6.02 9.74 18.68
C ALA A 122 -5.05 8.56 18.51
N PHE A 123 -4.32 8.54 17.40
CA PHE A 123 -3.21 7.61 17.21
C PHE A 123 -2.09 8.02 18.17
N GLN A 124 -2.03 7.39 19.34
CA GLN A 124 -0.90 7.56 20.25
C GLN A 124 0.29 6.84 19.65
N LEU A 125 1.11 7.56 18.88
CA LEU A 125 2.48 7.16 18.58
C LEU A 125 3.21 7.07 19.92
N THR A 126 3.33 5.87 20.48
CA THR A 126 4.26 5.62 21.59
C THR A 126 5.66 5.83 21.04
N GLU A 127 6.29 6.95 21.37
CA GLU A 127 7.69 7.27 21.09
C GLU A 127 8.68 6.34 21.83
N ASP A 128 8.20 5.31 22.53
CA ASP A 128 9.01 4.38 23.33
C ASP A 128 9.82 3.36 22.52
N ALA A 129 9.75 3.36 21.17
CA ALA A 129 10.45 2.41 20.32
C ALA A 129 11.83 2.89 19.80
N LEU A 130 12.31 4.08 20.19
CA LEU A 130 13.64 4.58 19.85
C LEU A 130 14.48 4.86 21.11
N ARG A 131 14.87 3.80 21.81
CA ARG A 131 16.12 3.78 22.59
C ARG A 131 17.05 2.73 22.01
N GLU A 132 17.83 3.15 21.00
CA GLU A 132 19.18 2.63 20.86
C GLU A 132 19.94 3.10 22.12
N ASP A 133 20.28 2.18 23.03
CA ASP A 133 21.38 2.31 24.00
C ASP A 133 21.37 1.10 24.96
N VAL A 134 21.62 -0.11 24.43
CA VAL A 134 22.26 -1.18 25.22
C VAL A 134 23.16 -1.99 24.29
N LEU A 135 24.33 -1.43 23.95
CA LEU A 135 25.49 -2.25 23.66
C LEU A 135 25.83 -3.00 24.97
N PRO A 136 25.83 -4.35 25.01
CA PRO A 136 26.37 -5.04 26.16
C PRO A 136 27.88 -4.75 26.22
N ASP A 137 28.31 -4.20 27.35
CA ASP A 137 29.71 -3.93 27.70
C ASP A 137 30.57 -5.19 27.49
N MET A 138 31.40 -5.19 26.46
CA MET A 138 32.33 -6.29 26.13
C MET A 138 33.61 -6.26 26.98
N SER A 139 33.63 -5.60 28.14
CA SER A 139 34.80 -5.57 29.03
C SER A 139 35.00 -6.82 29.90
N ALA A 140 34.16 -7.85 29.79
CA ALA A 140 34.18 -9.01 30.71
C ALA A 140 34.65 -10.35 30.11
N ILE A 141 35.42 -10.37 29.01
CA ILE A 141 36.04 -11.61 28.49
C ILE A 141 37.52 -11.38 28.17
N SER A 142 38.35 -11.22 29.20
CA SER A 142 39.81 -11.44 29.10
C SER A 142 40.47 -11.34 30.49
N SER A 143 40.53 -12.45 31.22
CA SER A 143 41.76 -12.83 31.95
C SER A 143 41.62 -14.21 32.61
N PRO A 144 42.57 -15.15 32.38
CA PRO A 144 42.59 -16.50 32.95
C PRO A 144 43.16 -16.51 34.39
N PRO A 145 42.81 -17.49 35.24
CA PRO A 145 43.47 -17.65 36.53
C PRO A 145 44.81 -18.41 36.40
N GLU A 146 45.89 -17.79 36.90
CA GLU A 146 47.19 -18.40 37.11
C GLU A 146 47.22 -19.29 38.38
N LYS A 147 48.18 -20.23 38.34
CA LYS A 147 48.56 -21.30 39.27
C LYS A 147 48.52 -21.00 40.79
N GLU A 148 48.13 -22.03 41.54
CA GLU A 148 48.93 -22.59 42.66
C GLU A 148 48.76 -24.11 42.72
#